data_AF-A0A950JG14-F1
#
_entry.id   AF-A0A950JG14-F1
#
_cell.length_a   1.000
_cell.length_b   1.000
_cell.length_c   1.000
_cell.angle_alpha   90.00
_cell.angle_beta   90.00
_cell.angle_gamma   90.00
#
_symmetry.space_group_name_H-M   'P 1'
#
loop_
_entity.id
_entity.type
_entity.pdbx_description
1 polymer ?
#
loop_
_entity_poly.entity_id
_entity_poly.type
_entity_poly.pdbx_seq_one_letter_code
_entity_poly.pdbx_strand_id
1 'polypeptide(L)' 'MTKLLDQAIAKVRSLPDDEQDALALAMLSMTHSDAAAVPLDEETRAAIREGLAQADRGEFVPDEIVAESNKRHGI' A
#
# COMPACT_ATOMS: atom_id res chain seq x y z
N MET A 1 3.45 -18.12 -22.66
CA MET A 1 2.52 -17.72 -21.58
C MET A 1 1.34 -18.69 -21.57
N THR A 2 0.45 -18.62 -20.58
CA THR A 2 -0.81 -19.38 -20.66
C THR A 2 -1.71 -18.77 -21.74
N LYS A 3 -2.52 -19.58 -22.42
CA LYS A 3 -3.45 -19.08 -23.45
C LYS A 3 -4.37 -17.96 -22.94
N LEU A 4 -4.73 -18.02 -21.66
CA LEU A 4 -5.55 -17.01 -21.01
C LEU A 4 -4.77 -15.69 -20.82
N LEU A 5 -3.51 -15.76 -20.38
CA LEU A 5 -2.66 -14.58 -20.21
C LEU A 5 -2.33 -13.89 -21.55
N ASP A 6 -2.10 -14.68 -22.61
CA ASP A 6 -1.94 -14.15 -23.97
C ASP A 6 -3.15 -13.31 -24.42
N GLN A 7 -4.36 -13.83 -24.19
CA GLN A 7 -5.61 -13.13 -24.53
C GLN A 7 -5.80 -11.87 -23.68
N ALA A 8 -5.48 -11.93 -22.38
CA ALA A 8 -5.56 -10.78 -21.50
C ALA A 8 -4.64 -9.65 -21.98
N ILE A 9 -3.36 -9.95 -22.25
CA ILE A 9 -2.39 -8.96 -22.73
C ILE A 9 -2.80 -8.39 -24.09
N ALA A 10 -3.36 -9.22 -24.99
CA ALA A 10 -3.86 -8.73 -26.28
C ALA A 10 -4.99 -7.70 -26.12
N LYS A 11 -5.88 -7.88 -25.14
CA LYS A 11 -6.93 -6.91 -24.83
C LYS A 11 -6.37 -5.63 -24.19
N VAL A 12 -5.45 -5.76 -23.23
CA VAL A 12 -4.81 -4.62 -22.57
C VAL A 12 -4.14 -3.71 -23.60
N ARG A 13 -3.42 -4.27 -24.58
CA ARG A 13 -2.76 -3.50 -25.66
C ARG A 13 -3.70 -2.65 -26.53
N SER A 14 -5.01 -2.88 -26.49
CA SER A 14 -5.99 -2.07 -27.23
C SER A 14 -6.56 -0.90 -26.42
N LEU A 15 -6.21 -0.79 -25.14
CA LEU A 15 -6.66 0.29 -24.26
C LEU A 15 -5.77 1.54 -24.41
N PRO A 16 -6.25 2.71 -23.95
CA PRO A 16 -5.41 3.89 -23.76
C PRO A 16 -4.20 3.62 -22.85
N ASP A 17 -3.11 4.38 -23.04
CA ASP A 17 -1.84 4.17 -22.33
C ASP A 17 -1.97 4.25 -20.79
N ASP A 18 -2.82 5.14 -20.28
CA ASP A 18 -3.07 5.28 -18.84
C ASP A 18 -3.78 4.06 -18.24
N GLU A 19 -4.73 3.48 -18.96
CA GLU A 19 -5.39 2.23 -18.55
C GLU A 19 -4.45 1.02 -18.64
N GLN A 20 -3.57 0.99 -19.65
CA GLN A 20 -2.52 -0.03 -19.76
C GLN A 20 -1.57 0.01 -18.57
N ASP A 21 -1.11 1.20 -18.19
CA ASP A 21 -0.21 1.41 -17.06
C ASP A 21 -0.87 1.04 -15.73
N ALA A 22 -2.14 1.41 -15.53
CA ALA A 22 -2.89 1.03 -14.33
C ALA A 22 -2.99 -0.50 -14.16
N LEU A 23 -3.28 -1.22 -15.26
CA LEU A 23 -3.34 -2.68 -15.25
C LEU A 23 -1.96 -3.32 -15.07
N ALA A 24 -0.91 -2.74 -15.65
CA ALA A 24 0.46 -3.20 -15.46
C ALA A 24 0.89 -3.06 -13.99
N LEU A 25 0.61 -1.91 -13.36
CA LEU A 25 0.88 -1.68 -11.93
C LEU A 25 0.15 -2.70 -11.04
N ALA A 26 -1.12 -3.00 -11.33
CA ALA A 26 -1.88 -4.01 -10.60
C ALA A 26 -1.30 -5.42 -10.77
N MET A 27 -0.91 -5.82 -11.98
CA MET A 27 -0.25 -7.11 -12.20
C MET A 27 1.10 -7.18 -11.49
N LEU A 28 1.89 -6.11 -11.56
CA LEU A 28 3.18 -6.03 -10.89
C LEU A 28 3.02 -6.14 -9.37
N SER A 29 2.04 -5.47 -8.75
CA SER A 29 1.83 -5.57 -7.30
C SER A 29 1.47 -7.00 -6.86
N MET A 30 0.75 -7.75 -7.69
CA MET A 30 0.45 -9.17 -7.45
C MET A 30 1.70 -10.06 -7.59
N THR A 31 2.62 -9.71 -8.50
CA THR A 31 3.92 -10.42 -8.61
C THR A 31 4.88 -10.08 -7.48
N HIS A 32 4.68 -8.96 -6.77
CA HIS A 32 5.41 -8.63 -5.54
C HIS A 32 4.96 -9.49 -4.34
N SER A 33 4.35 -10.66 -4.56
CA SER A 33 4.12 -11.68 -3.52
C SER A 33 5.42 -12.09 -2.79
N ASP A 34 6.59 -11.84 -3.40
CA ASP A 34 7.92 -12.05 -2.82
C ASP A 34 8.59 -10.80 -2.21
N ALA A 35 7.95 -9.62 -2.25
CA ALA A 35 8.28 -8.58 -1.29
C ALA A 35 7.73 -9.05 0.06
N ALA A 36 8.47 -9.97 0.68
CA ALA A 36 8.11 -10.74 1.87
C ALA A 36 7.12 -9.94 2.72
N ALA A 37 5.84 -10.32 2.68
CA ALA A 37 4.84 -9.73 3.54
C ALA A 37 5.42 -9.79 4.94
N VAL A 38 5.80 -8.63 5.51
CA VAL A 38 6.54 -8.60 6.76
C VAL A 38 5.65 -9.30 7.77
N PRO A 39 6.08 -10.45 8.31
CA PRO A 39 5.20 -11.23 9.18
C PRO A 39 4.96 -10.39 10.44
N LEU A 40 3.74 -9.87 10.54
CA LEU A 40 3.30 -9.15 11.72
C LEU A 40 2.91 -10.19 12.77
N ASP A 41 3.52 -10.13 13.94
CA ASP A 41 3.05 -10.86 15.11
C ASP A 41 1.69 -10.30 15.59
N GLU A 42 1.04 -11.02 16.50
CA GLU A 42 -0.29 -10.64 16.95
C GLU A 42 -0.31 -9.31 17.72
N GLU A 43 0.78 -9.01 18.43
CA GLU A 43 0.94 -7.74 19.15
C GLU A 43 0.96 -6.56 18.17
N THR A 44 1.78 -6.65 17.11
CA THR A 44 1.87 -5.64 16.07
C THR A 44 0.55 -5.46 15.35
N ARG A 45 -0.17 -6.56 15.05
CA ARG A 45 -1.51 -6.47 14.45
C ARG A 45 -2.51 -5.79 15.37
N ALA A 46 -2.45 -6.07 16.68
CA ALA A 46 -3.31 -5.42 17.67
C ALA A 46 -3.03 -3.92 17.74
N ALA A 47 -1.76 -3.51 17.79
CA ALA A 47 -1.36 -2.11 17.80
C ALA A 47 -1.82 -1.36 16.53
N ILE A 48 -1.71 -1.98 15.36
CA ILE A 48 -2.22 -1.39 14.10
C ILE A 48 -3.73 -1.21 14.15
N ARG A 49 -4.48 -2.23 14.60
CA ARG A 49 -5.94 -2.15 14.73
C ARG A 49 -6.37 -1.03 15.69
N GLU A 50 -5.65 -0.87 16.79
CA GLU A 50 -5.89 0.21 17.74
C GLU A 50 -5.62 1.58 17.11
N GLY A 51 -4.47 1.78 16.46
CA GLY A 51 -4.11 3.04 15.81
C GLY A 51 -5.10 3.44 14.71
N LEU A 52 -5.59 2.48 13.93
CA LEU A 52 -6.65 2.73 12.93
C LEU A 52 -7.95 3.20 13.61
N ALA A 53 -8.36 2.55 14.70
CA ALA A 53 -9.56 2.95 15.43
C ALA A 53 -9.40 4.35 16.07
N GLN A 54 -8.21 4.71 16.53
CA GLN A 54 -7.90 6.07 17.03
C GLN A 54 -8.00 7.10 15.91
N ALA A 55 -7.45 6.80 14.73
CA ALA A 55 -7.52 7.67 13.55
C ALA A 55 -8.97 7.91 13.09
N ASP A 56 -9.80 6.86 13.08
CA ASP A 56 -11.24 6.99 12.77
C ASP A 56 -11.98 7.90 13.76
N ARG A 57 -11.51 7.98 15.01
CA ARG A 57 -12.02 8.90 16.04
C ARG A 57 -11.36 10.28 16.02
N GLY A 58 -10.34 10.49 15.18
CA GLY A 58 -9.56 11.73 15.14
C GLY A 58 -8.64 11.93 16.34
N GLU A 59 -8.28 10.87 17.06
CA GLU A 59 -7.41 10.90 18.26
C GLU A 59 -5.93 11.03 17.89
N PHE A 60 -5.61 12.02 17.06
CA PHE A 60 -4.23 12.34 16.73
C PHE A 60 -3.59 13.19 17.83
N VAL A 61 -2.27 13.03 17.99
CA VAL A 61 -1.48 13.94 18.83
C VAL A 61 -1.54 15.36 18.23
N PRO A 62 -1.60 16.43 19.05
CA PRO A 62 -1.64 17.79 18.52
C PRO A 62 -0.40 18.11 17.67
N ASP A 63 -0.60 18.94 16.63
CA ASP A 63 0.45 19.33 15.69
C ASP A 63 1.68 19.93 16.37
N GLU A 64 1.48 20.68 17.46
CA GLU A 64 2.57 21.27 18.25
C GLU A 64 3.50 20.19 18.84
N ILE A 65 2.93 19.09 19.32
CA ILE A 65 3.70 17.97 19.87
C ILE A 65 4.48 17.26 18.76
N VAL A 66 3.86 17.08 17.59
CA VAL A 66 4.51 16.51 16.41
C VAL A 66 5.66 17.41 15.94
N ALA A 67 5.46 18.73 15.89
CA ALA A 67 6.49 19.69 15.51
C ALA A 67 7.68 19.68 16.48
N GLU A 68 7.44 19.62 17.79
CA GLU A 68 8.50 19.51 18.79
C GLU A 68 9.25 18.16 18.71
N SER A 69 8.54 17.07 18.40
CA SER A 69 9.17 15.77 18.13
C SER A 69 10.07 15.83 16.89
N ASN A 70 9.59 16.39 15.78
CA ASN A 70 10.35 16.51 14.53
C ASN A 70 11.63 17.32 14.72
N LYS A 71 11.54 18.50 15.38
CA LYS A 71 12.71 19.32 15.74
C LYS A 71 13.76 18.53 16.52
N ARG A 72 13.33 17.71 17.49
CA ARG A 72 14.23 16.86 18.30
C ARG A 72 14.99 15.83 17.45
N HIS A 73 14.35 15.31 16.41
CA HIS A 73 14.90 14.26 15.54
C HIS A 73 15.52 14.79 14.24
N GLY A 74 15.52 16.11 14.02
CA GLY A 74 16.10 16.75 12.84
C GLY A 74 15.35 16.48 11.54
N ILE A 75 14.04 16.22 11.63
CA ILE A 75 13.11 16.04 10.52
C ILE A 75 12.42 17.37 10.20
#